data_AF-A0A9E6JZQ6-F1
#
_entry.id   AF-A0A9E6JZQ6-F1
#
_cell.length_a   1.000
_cell.length_b   1.000
_cell.length_c   1.000
_cell.angle_alpha   90.00
_cell.angle_beta   90.00
_cell.angle_gamma   90.00
#
_symmetry.space_group_name_H-M   'P 1'
#
loop_
_entity.id
_entity.type
_entity.pdbx_description
1 polymer ?
#
loop_
_entity_poly.entity_id
_entity_poly.type
_entity_poly.pdbx_seq_one_letter_code
_entity_poly.pdbx_strand_id
1 'polypeptide(L)'
;VCSSDLESFERADKILNTYNFFHKLEEDNDNQVDGAEYLKARLLDLFLGDWDRHTDQWRWAGYKQGKVTMWKPIPRDRDHAFSRQEGLVPWGETQILPQMNNFNEDYPRIWFLTWSGRVLDRKLLTGVSKAKWDSVTTFVQRKLTDSLISAAVRRMPDEMYAKEGPWLESVLKSRRDQLHEASEKLYSIYADFVDIEGSDKRDYAEITRLPEGKLDVSLFKRDKDTGEQKGSPFYHRIFSPSETQEIRVYLLGGDDMSMVKGDVDKSMIVRVIGGEGSDEFVDSSRVAHPGLFRSRLTYFYDSGEKTVFKTGPNTGFDREKVAVPKDDVEKYEHRLRDYGQEWWYSIDNLQFNYTPDFGLFLGWGVRLEDYAFRTAPYSYRMGLQGGYAFGEGKTEFEYEADIRSVVQGGRFLINAKSTGLDLIKFYGFGNESKLVPNVDKDDFYESEQPRYQLETKLEYPVEGTFKFNVGSAIKYINIDLEPNTFLNERKPYGISNKFLGSLSAGFEIDTRQGGTTSLEGFYLQAQGTYYPKIFQNDFNFARLKAEARLYLPLPLKLSRIVLRASGEKIWGTYPFFEAAYLGGVKSIRGYDQQRFAGDASLFGGAELRLYLTKVNLLVPIYFGP
;
A
#
# COMPACT_ATOMS: atom_id res chain seq x y z
N VAL A 1 35.88 -0.87 17.00
CA VAL A 1 35.60 -1.94 17.99
C VAL A 1 36.83 -2.04 18.87
N CYS A 2 36.71 -1.82 20.18
CA CYS A 2 37.83 -1.94 21.11
C CYS A 2 38.08 -3.43 21.40
N SER A 3 39.34 -3.81 21.69
CA SER A 3 39.74 -5.19 21.99
C SER A 3 38.94 -5.84 23.13
N SER A 4 38.38 -5.04 24.05
CA SER A 4 37.56 -5.47 25.18
C SER A 4 36.18 -6.00 24.78
N ASP A 5 35.63 -5.55 23.64
CA ASP A 5 34.29 -5.95 23.19
C ASP A 5 34.31 -7.39 22.66
N LEU A 6 35.41 -7.82 22.03
CA LEU A 6 35.53 -9.16 21.43
C LEU A 6 35.63 -10.27 22.48
N GLU A 7 36.23 -10.00 23.64
CA GLU A 7 36.29 -10.98 24.75
C GLU A 7 34.92 -11.25 25.37
N SER A 8 33.99 -10.28 25.31
CA SER A 8 32.65 -10.38 25.91
C SER A 8 31.63 -11.16 25.06
N PHE A 9 31.91 -11.39 23.77
CA PHE A 9 31.04 -12.11 22.84
C PHE A 9 31.70 -13.38 22.32
N GLU A 10 32.07 -14.28 23.24
CA GLU A 10 32.64 -15.60 22.92
C GLU A 10 33.87 -15.57 21.98
N ARG A 11 34.66 -14.48 22.00
CA ARG A 11 35.82 -14.28 21.11
C ARG A 11 35.47 -14.27 19.62
N ALA A 12 34.41 -13.57 19.25
CA ALA A 12 34.09 -13.30 17.85
C ALA A 12 35.31 -12.77 17.06
N ASP A 13 35.47 -13.18 15.80
CA ASP A 13 36.56 -12.70 14.94
C ASP A 13 36.30 -11.27 14.46
N LYS A 14 35.02 -10.91 14.30
CA LYS A 14 34.58 -9.61 13.79
C LYS A 14 33.20 -9.26 14.33
N ILE A 15 32.97 -7.97 14.57
CA ILE A 15 31.64 -7.44 14.89
C ILE A 15 31.28 -6.35 13.88
N LEU A 16 30.09 -6.44 13.28
CA LEU A 16 29.57 -5.50 12.29
C LEU A 16 28.24 -4.87 12.72
N ASN A 17 27.95 -3.69 12.16
CA ASN A 17 26.57 -3.18 12.12
C ASN A 17 25.78 -3.90 11.01
N THR A 18 24.46 -3.73 10.99
CA THR A 18 23.55 -4.45 10.10
C THR A 18 23.84 -4.20 8.62
N TYR A 19 24.08 -2.95 8.19
CA TYR A 19 24.38 -2.68 6.77
C TYR A 19 25.66 -3.35 6.30
N ASN A 20 26.77 -3.21 7.07
CA ASN A 20 28.02 -3.88 6.71
C ASN A 20 27.91 -5.41 6.72
N PHE A 21 27.05 -5.95 7.59
CA PHE A 21 26.73 -7.37 7.61
C PHE A 21 25.98 -7.79 6.35
N PHE A 22 24.96 -7.05 5.91
CA PHE A 22 24.26 -7.33 4.65
C PHE A 22 25.17 -7.22 3.44
N HIS A 23 26.01 -6.20 3.35
CA HIS A 23 27.04 -6.11 2.30
C HIS A 23 27.96 -7.33 2.30
N LYS A 24 28.30 -7.90 3.47
CA LYS A 24 29.11 -9.12 3.54
C LYS A 24 28.37 -10.37 3.07
N LEU A 25 27.07 -10.50 3.36
CA LEU A 25 26.25 -11.59 2.84
C LEU A 25 26.16 -11.52 1.31
N GLU A 26 25.93 -10.32 0.77
CA GLU A 26 25.82 -10.11 -0.68
C GLU A 26 27.18 -10.27 -1.38
N GLU A 27 28.30 -9.78 -0.82
CA GLU A 27 29.60 -9.82 -1.49
C GLU A 27 30.11 -11.26 -1.78
N ASP A 28 29.83 -12.22 -0.89
CA ASP A 28 30.34 -13.58 -1.01
C ASP A 28 29.47 -14.60 -0.26
N ASN A 29 29.04 -15.64 -0.98
CA ASN A 29 28.29 -16.79 -0.47
C ASN A 29 29.05 -17.66 0.58
N ASP A 30 30.32 -17.36 0.88
CA ASP A 30 31.02 -17.85 2.10
C ASP A 30 30.54 -17.18 3.40
N ASN A 31 29.77 -16.09 3.34
CA ASN A 31 29.16 -15.46 4.50
C ASN A 31 27.74 -15.99 4.67
N GLN A 32 27.44 -16.57 5.83
CA GLN A 32 26.13 -17.14 6.12
C GLN A 32 25.62 -16.64 7.45
N VAL A 33 24.30 -16.60 7.63
CA VAL A 33 23.65 -16.22 8.89
C VAL A 33 23.09 -17.44 9.63
N ASP A 34 23.27 -17.47 10.95
CA ASP A 34 22.59 -18.45 11.80
C ASP A 34 21.16 -17.98 12.09
N GLY A 35 20.24 -18.31 11.17
CA GLY A 35 18.83 -17.95 11.29
C GLY A 35 18.16 -18.53 12.54
N ALA A 36 18.66 -19.64 13.10
CA ALA A 36 18.11 -20.24 14.31
C ALA A 36 18.48 -19.43 15.57
N GLU A 37 19.72 -18.94 15.67
CA GLU A 37 20.10 -18.00 16.74
C GLU A 37 19.36 -16.66 16.61
N TYR A 38 19.13 -16.18 15.38
CA TYR A 38 18.29 -15.00 15.15
C TYR A 38 16.85 -15.22 15.58
N LEU A 39 16.24 -16.36 15.22
CA LEU A 39 14.90 -16.69 15.69
C LEU A 39 14.81 -16.74 17.21
N LYS A 40 15.81 -17.27 17.93
CA LYS A 40 15.81 -17.25 19.41
C LYS A 40 15.74 -15.83 19.95
N ALA A 41 16.54 -14.91 19.41
CA ALA A 41 16.53 -13.52 19.83
C ALA A 41 15.17 -12.86 19.53
N ARG A 42 14.61 -13.11 18.34
CA ARG A 42 13.29 -12.59 17.94
C ARG A 42 12.14 -13.13 18.79
N LEU A 43 12.16 -14.40 19.18
CA LEU A 43 11.17 -14.97 20.09
C LEU A 43 11.27 -14.38 21.50
N LEU A 44 12.47 -14.04 21.94
CA LEU A 44 12.65 -13.30 23.19
C LEU A 44 12.07 -11.88 23.07
N ASP A 45 12.34 -11.16 21.98
CA ASP A 45 11.77 -9.83 21.76
C ASP A 45 10.22 -9.89 21.71
N LEU A 46 9.66 -10.92 21.06
CA LEU A 46 8.22 -11.19 21.03
C LEU A 46 7.68 -11.42 22.44
N PHE A 47 8.34 -12.29 23.22
CA PHE A 47 8.01 -12.55 24.62
C PHE A 47 7.99 -11.28 25.48
N LEU A 48 8.95 -10.38 25.30
CA LEU A 48 9.04 -9.10 26.01
C LEU A 48 8.11 -8.01 25.44
N GLY A 49 7.48 -8.26 24.30
CA GLY A 49 6.62 -7.31 23.59
C GLY A 49 7.37 -6.09 23.07
N ASP A 50 8.61 -6.27 22.64
CA ASP A 50 9.43 -5.22 22.05
C ASP A 50 9.02 -5.01 20.58
N TRP A 51 8.27 -3.92 20.34
CA TRP A 51 7.67 -3.62 19.04
C TRP A 51 8.59 -2.84 18.08
N ASP A 52 9.70 -2.28 18.57
CA ASP A 52 10.55 -1.36 17.78
C ASP A 52 11.87 -1.97 17.30
N ARG A 53 11.83 -3.22 16.83
CA ARG A 53 13.04 -3.99 16.49
C ARG A 53 13.66 -3.64 15.14
N HIS A 54 14.13 -2.41 14.96
CA HIS A 54 14.73 -1.92 13.70
C HIS A 54 16.23 -2.27 13.55
N THR A 55 16.79 -1.99 12.38
CA THR A 55 18.15 -2.37 11.90
C THR A 55 19.31 -1.97 12.81
N ASP A 56 19.26 -0.76 13.40
CA ASP A 56 20.34 -0.22 14.25
C ASP A 56 20.45 -0.89 15.62
N GLN A 57 19.39 -1.57 16.05
CA GLN A 57 19.33 -2.32 17.31
C GLN A 57 20.01 -3.69 17.23
N TRP A 58 20.75 -3.97 16.16
CA TRP A 58 21.49 -5.22 15.99
C TRP A 58 22.97 -4.96 15.74
N ARG A 59 23.80 -5.85 16.27
CA ARG A 59 25.18 -6.08 15.81
C ARG A 59 25.32 -7.54 15.42
N TRP A 60 26.35 -7.84 14.65
CA TRP A 60 26.55 -9.17 14.09
C TRP A 60 27.96 -9.64 14.38
N ALA A 61 28.09 -10.73 15.11
CA ALA A 61 29.36 -11.39 15.41
C ALA A 61 29.65 -12.46 14.36
N GLY A 62 30.77 -12.32 13.66
CA GLY A 62 31.26 -13.30 12.69
C GLY A 62 32.24 -14.27 13.33
N TYR A 63 32.04 -15.56 13.08
CA TYR A 63 32.88 -16.66 13.53
C TYR A 63 33.39 -17.43 12.32
N LYS A 64 34.71 -17.45 12.11
CA LYS A 64 35.33 -18.11 10.98
C LYS A 64 35.39 -19.62 11.19
N GLN A 65 34.77 -20.37 10.30
CA GLN A 65 34.75 -21.84 10.27
C GLN A 65 35.37 -22.32 8.96
N GLY A 66 36.70 -22.34 8.92
CA GLY A 66 37.44 -22.62 7.69
C GLY A 66 37.29 -21.49 6.67
N LYS A 67 36.61 -21.75 5.55
CA LYS A 67 36.32 -20.74 4.51
C LYS A 67 35.02 -19.98 4.76
N VAL A 68 34.07 -20.58 5.47
CA VAL A 68 32.76 -19.98 5.76
C VAL A 68 32.87 -19.09 6.99
N THR A 69 32.22 -17.94 6.96
CA THR A 69 32.03 -17.08 8.14
C THR A 69 30.56 -17.17 8.58
N MET A 70 30.33 -17.69 9.78
CA MET A 70 29.01 -17.81 10.37
C MET A 70 28.69 -16.58 11.22
N TRP A 71 27.65 -15.84 10.84
CA TRP A 71 27.21 -14.63 11.52
C TRP A 71 26.10 -14.93 12.51
N LYS A 72 26.28 -14.48 13.75
CA LYS A 72 25.28 -14.57 14.83
C LYS A 72 24.83 -13.18 15.27
N PRO A 73 23.57 -13.01 15.65
CA PRO A 73 23.04 -11.74 16.09
C PRO A 73 23.49 -11.39 17.51
N ILE A 74 23.67 -10.09 17.75
CA ILE A 74 23.83 -9.47 19.06
C ILE A 74 22.71 -8.43 19.16
N PRO A 75 21.59 -8.75 19.84
CA PRO A 75 20.54 -7.78 20.07
C PRO A 75 21.05 -6.68 20.99
N ARG A 76 20.83 -5.44 20.59
CA ARG A 76 20.99 -4.24 21.40
C ARG A 76 19.63 -3.62 21.65
N ASP A 77 19.59 -2.72 22.63
CA ASP A 77 18.56 -1.73 22.87
C ASP A 77 17.13 -2.27 22.98
N ARG A 78 16.56 -2.28 24.19
CA ARG A 78 15.19 -2.79 24.46
C ARG A 78 14.39 -1.73 25.21
N ASP A 79 14.51 -0.49 24.78
CA ASP A 79 13.83 0.67 25.33
C ASP A 79 12.31 0.64 25.17
N HIS A 80 11.81 -0.06 24.15
CA HIS A 80 10.38 -0.24 23.88
C HIS A 80 9.78 -1.58 24.38
N ALA A 81 10.57 -2.45 25.02
CA ALA A 81 10.05 -3.65 25.67
C ALA A 81 9.15 -3.30 26.88
N PHE A 82 8.17 -4.17 27.19
CA PHE A 82 7.21 -3.97 28.29
C PHE A 82 6.37 -2.68 28.22
N SER A 83 6.30 -2.03 27.04
CA SER A 83 5.57 -0.77 26.85
C SER A 83 4.07 -0.91 27.17
N ARG A 84 3.57 -0.11 28.10
CA ARG A 84 2.13 -0.02 28.44
C ARG A 84 1.52 1.27 27.93
N GLN A 85 0.61 1.17 26.97
CA GLN A 85 -0.11 2.30 26.38
C GLN A 85 -1.47 2.48 27.07
N GLU A 86 -1.43 2.92 28.32
CA GLU A 86 -2.62 3.07 29.17
C GLU A 86 -3.20 4.49 29.13
N GLY A 87 -4.53 4.58 29.18
CA GLY A 87 -5.27 5.84 29.11
C GLY A 87 -5.83 6.14 27.71
N LEU A 88 -6.77 7.09 27.63
CA LEU A 88 -7.53 7.36 26.40
C LEU A 88 -6.64 7.85 25.25
N VAL A 89 -5.64 8.69 25.54
CA VAL A 89 -4.75 9.26 24.51
C VAL A 89 -3.79 8.20 23.95
N PRO A 90 -2.98 7.49 24.77
CA PRO A 90 -2.14 6.41 24.26
C PRO A 90 -2.95 5.28 23.60
N TRP A 91 -4.12 4.95 24.14
CA TRP A 91 -5.02 4.01 23.48
C TRP A 91 -5.43 4.48 22.08
N GLY A 92 -5.82 5.75 21.93
CA GLY A 92 -6.12 6.35 20.62
C GLY A 92 -4.93 6.28 19.67
N GLU A 93 -3.72 6.59 20.14
CA GLU A 93 -2.49 6.45 19.35
C GLU A 93 -2.27 5.01 18.86
N THR A 94 -2.53 3.98 19.68
CA THR A 94 -2.43 2.58 19.21
C THR A 94 -3.46 2.20 18.15
N GLN A 95 -4.57 2.93 18.03
CA GLN A 95 -5.53 2.71 16.94
C GLN A 95 -5.07 3.35 15.63
N ILE A 96 -4.35 4.47 15.71
CA ILE A 96 -3.85 5.24 14.55
C ILE A 96 -2.53 4.66 14.02
N LEU A 97 -1.65 4.28 14.95
CA LEU A 97 -0.34 3.68 14.69
C LEU A 97 -0.32 2.27 15.27
N PRO A 98 -0.93 1.28 14.59
CA PRO A 98 -1.14 -0.05 15.17
C PRO A 98 0.15 -0.80 15.51
N GLN A 99 1.30 -0.39 14.95
CA GLN A 99 2.62 -0.88 15.34
C GLN A 99 3.04 -0.50 16.77
N MET A 100 2.48 0.57 17.35
CA MET A 100 2.64 0.90 18.76
C MET A 100 1.77 -0.05 19.56
N ASN A 101 2.39 -1.04 20.18
CA ASN A 101 1.69 -2.12 20.85
C ASN A 101 1.65 -1.93 22.37
N ASN A 102 0.62 -2.50 22.99
CA ASN A 102 0.46 -2.55 24.45
C ASN A 102 0.90 -3.92 25.00
N PHE A 103 1.73 -3.91 26.03
CA PHE A 103 2.23 -5.12 26.69
C PHE A 103 1.24 -5.63 27.75
N ASN A 104 0.63 -6.79 27.50
CA ASN A 104 -0.33 -7.46 28.39
C ASN A 104 -0.13 -8.98 28.41
N GLU A 105 -0.94 -9.68 29.20
CA GLU A 105 -0.98 -11.15 29.28
C GLU A 105 -1.10 -11.79 27.89
N ASP A 106 -1.97 -11.25 27.04
CA ASP A 106 -2.16 -11.73 25.68
C ASP A 106 -1.27 -11.00 24.68
N TYR A 107 -0.91 -11.71 23.61
CA TYR A 107 -0.23 -11.09 22.48
C TYR A 107 -1.19 -10.21 21.68
N PRO A 108 -0.78 -8.99 21.30
CA PRO A 108 -1.50 -8.25 20.27
C PRO A 108 -1.33 -8.95 18.91
N ARG A 109 -1.85 -8.33 17.84
CA ARG A 109 -1.63 -8.85 16.49
C ARG A 109 -0.13 -8.91 16.19
N ILE A 110 0.39 -10.13 16.02
CA ILE A 110 1.81 -10.40 15.80
C ILE A 110 2.36 -9.61 14.62
N TRP A 111 1.57 -9.46 13.55
CA TRP A 111 1.90 -8.62 12.39
C TRP A 111 2.32 -7.20 12.77
N PHE A 112 1.57 -6.54 13.64
CA PHE A 112 1.90 -5.18 14.07
C PHE A 112 3.04 -5.15 15.09
N LEU A 113 3.09 -6.12 15.99
CA LEU A 113 4.16 -6.25 16.98
C LEU A 113 5.54 -6.47 16.33
N THR A 114 5.60 -7.13 15.18
CA THR A 114 6.87 -7.38 14.47
C THR A 114 7.07 -6.48 13.26
N TRP A 115 6.24 -5.44 13.10
CA TRP A 115 6.26 -4.57 11.93
C TRP A 115 7.64 -3.92 11.73
N SER A 116 8.25 -3.35 12.77
CA SER A 116 9.58 -2.71 12.67
C SER A 116 10.70 -3.69 12.28
N GLY A 117 10.60 -4.96 12.68
CA GLY A 117 11.59 -6.00 12.39
C GLY A 117 11.46 -6.68 11.03
N ARG A 118 10.36 -6.42 10.30
CA ARG A 118 9.99 -7.16 9.07
C ARG A 118 11.09 -7.23 8.01
N VAL A 119 11.90 -6.18 7.87
CA VAL A 119 12.99 -6.12 6.90
C VAL A 119 14.06 -7.18 7.18
N LEU A 120 14.52 -7.25 8.43
CA LEU A 120 15.50 -8.23 8.88
C LEU A 120 14.90 -9.64 8.85
N ASP A 121 13.70 -9.77 9.41
CA ASP A 121 13.01 -11.05 9.55
C ASP A 121 12.80 -11.72 8.18
N ARG A 122 12.41 -10.96 7.15
CA ARG A 122 12.26 -11.45 5.77
C ARG A 122 13.55 -11.89 5.10
N LYS A 123 14.71 -11.34 5.49
CA LYS A 123 16.01 -11.73 4.92
C LYS A 123 16.63 -12.91 5.65
N LEU A 124 16.50 -12.94 6.98
CA LEU A 124 17.35 -13.77 7.84
C LEU A 124 16.67 -15.05 8.33
N LEU A 125 15.34 -15.12 8.28
CA LEU A 125 14.58 -16.30 8.73
C LEU A 125 14.24 -17.28 7.60
N THR A 126 14.59 -16.94 6.35
CA THR A 126 14.21 -17.67 5.13
C THR A 126 14.70 -19.11 5.12
N GLY A 127 15.91 -19.34 5.64
CA GLY A 127 16.53 -20.67 5.75
C GLY A 127 16.00 -21.53 6.91
N VAL A 128 15.15 -20.99 7.79
CA VAL A 128 14.63 -21.74 8.95
C VAL A 128 13.39 -22.53 8.54
N SER A 129 13.51 -23.85 8.44
CA SER A 129 12.37 -24.73 8.18
C SER A 129 11.37 -24.74 9.34
N LYS A 130 10.10 -25.08 9.07
CA LYS A 130 9.06 -25.18 10.10
C LYS A 130 9.46 -26.07 11.28
N ALA A 131 10.00 -27.26 10.99
CA ALA A 131 10.45 -28.18 12.03
C ALA A 131 11.56 -27.57 12.91
N LYS A 132 12.49 -26.81 12.32
CA LYS A 132 13.53 -26.10 13.07
C LYS A 132 12.94 -24.94 13.87
N TRP A 133 12.00 -24.20 13.31
CA TRP A 133 11.28 -23.12 13.95
C TRP A 133 10.57 -23.58 15.23
N ASP A 134 9.86 -24.70 15.15
CA ASP A 134 9.11 -25.29 16.27
C ASP A 134 10.05 -25.80 17.37
N SER A 135 11.16 -26.40 16.96
CA SER A 135 12.22 -26.83 17.86
C SER A 135 12.83 -25.65 18.63
N VAL A 136 13.14 -24.55 17.93
CA VAL A 136 13.66 -23.32 18.55
C VAL A 136 12.64 -22.69 19.48
N THR A 137 11.37 -22.64 19.07
CA THR A 137 10.26 -22.13 19.88
C THR A 137 10.12 -22.91 21.19
N THR A 138 10.08 -24.24 21.10
CA THR A 138 10.02 -25.14 22.26
C THR A 138 11.22 -24.94 23.18
N PHE A 139 12.42 -24.76 22.61
CA PHE A 139 13.63 -24.49 23.38
C PHE A 139 13.51 -23.19 24.18
N VAL A 140 13.11 -22.08 23.54
CA VAL A 140 12.96 -20.77 24.21
C VAL A 140 11.90 -20.87 25.30
N GLN A 141 10.73 -21.42 25.00
CA GLN A 141 9.62 -21.55 25.94
C GLN A 141 10.04 -22.33 27.21
N ARG A 142 10.74 -23.46 27.05
CA ARG A 142 11.19 -24.31 28.18
C ARG A 142 12.27 -23.65 29.02
N LYS A 143 13.08 -22.75 28.45
CA LYS A 143 14.11 -22.02 29.21
C LYS A 143 13.49 -20.98 30.15
N LEU A 144 12.32 -20.43 29.81
CA LEU A 144 11.59 -19.43 30.58
C LEU A 144 10.81 -20.06 31.76
N THR A 145 11.48 -20.81 32.63
CA THR A 145 10.81 -21.45 33.77
C THR A 145 10.20 -20.42 34.74
N ASP A 146 9.20 -20.81 35.52
CA ASP A 146 8.61 -19.97 36.56
C ASP A 146 9.67 -19.41 37.52
N SER A 147 10.65 -20.25 37.89
CA SER A 147 11.74 -19.85 38.77
C SER A 147 12.64 -18.79 38.13
N LEU A 148 12.92 -18.90 36.84
CA LEU A 148 13.72 -17.92 36.10
C LEU A 148 12.97 -16.59 35.98
N ILE A 149 11.69 -16.63 35.59
CA ILE A 149 10.85 -15.43 35.46
C ILE A 149 10.78 -14.71 36.82
N SER A 150 10.43 -15.44 37.89
CA SER A 150 10.29 -14.84 39.23
C SER A 150 11.62 -14.29 39.73
N ALA A 151 12.74 -15.00 39.51
CA ALA A 151 14.07 -14.51 39.87
C ALA A 151 14.49 -13.27 39.07
N ALA A 152 14.11 -13.17 37.79
CA ALA A 152 14.40 -12.01 36.95
C ALA A 152 13.60 -10.79 37.39
N VAL A 153 12.30 -10.94 37.62
CA VAL A 153 11.41 -9.84 38.05
C VAL A 153 11.81 -9.31 39.44
N ARG A 154 12.26 -10.18 40.35
CA ARG A 154 12.78 -9.79 41.68
C ARG A 154 14.11 -9.04 41.68
N ARG A 155 14.75 -8.85 40.52
CA ARG A 155 15.93 -7.97 40.41
C ARG A 155 15.56 -6.49 40.36
N MET A 156 14.28 -6.16 40.17
CA MET A 156 13.82 -4.78 40.30
C MET A 156 14.02 -4.29 41.75
N PRO A 157 14.15 -2.96 41.97
CA PRO A 157 14.09 -2.38 43.31
C PRO A 157 12.83 -2.82 44.06
N ASP A 158 12.93 -2.99 45.37
CA ASP A 158 11.85 -3.54 46.20
C ASP A 158 10.55 -2.74 46.07
N GLU A 159 10.63 -1.41 45.95
CA GLU A 159 9.47 -0.53 45.78
C GLU A 159 8.77 -0.76 44.43
N MET A 160 9.54 -1.01 43.37
CA MET A 160 8.98 -1.32 42.05
C MET A 160 8.38 -2.73 42.02
N TYR A 161 9.06 -3.70 42.64
CA TYR A 161 8.55 -5.06 42.76
C TYR A 161 7.24 -5.09 43.54
N ALA A 162 7.16 -4.36 44.66
CA ALA A 162 5.94 -4.30 45.48
C ALA A 162 4.74 -3.75 44.68
N LYS A 163 4.97 -2.82 43.76
CA LYS A 163 3.93 -2.19 42.95
C LYS A 163 3.53 -3.01 41.71
N GLU A 164 4.50 -3.46 40.93
CA GLU A 164 4.28 -4.03 39.58
C GLU A 164 4.76 -5.49 39.45
N GLY A 165 5.57 -5.99 40.38
CA GLY A 165 6.22 -7.30 40.31
C GLY A 165 5.25 -8.47 40.16
N PRO A 166 4.25 -8.64 41.05
CA PRO A 166 3.27 -9.72 40.94
C PRO A 166 2.52 -9.75 39.61
N TRP A 167 2.13 -8.56 39.11
CA TRP A 167 1.49 -8.43 37.80
C TRP A 167 2.43 -8.83 36.66
N LEU A 168 3.66 -8.30 36.64
CA LEU A 168 4.64 -8.60 35.60
C LEU A 168 5.01 -10.10 35.57
N GLU A 169 5.13 -10.75 36.73
CA GLU A 169 5.31 -12.20 36.80
C GLU A 169 4.12 -12.97 36.18
N SER A 170 2.88 -12.56 36.47
CA SER A 170 1.67 -13.16 35.88
C SER A 170 1.68 -13.04 34.36
N VAL A 171 1.90 -11.82 33.87
CA VAL A 171 1.95 -11.51 32.44
C VAL A 171 3.03 -12.31 31.73
N LEU A 172 4.26 -12.35 32.26
CA LEU A 172 5.35 -13.11 31.65
C LEU A 172 5.07 -14.60 31.64
N LYS A 173 4.45 -15.17 32.68
CA LYS A 173 4.05 -16.58 32.67
C LYS A 173 2.99 -16.85 31.60
N SER A 174 1.94 -16.03 31.53
CA SER A 174 0.89 -16.14 30.51
C SER A 174 1.45 -16.05 29.09
N ARG A 175 2.29 -15.04 28.81
CA ARG A 175 2.92 -14.86 27.49
C ARG A 175 3.82 -16.03 27.11
N ARG A 176 4.60 -16.57 28.04
CA ARG A 176 5.39 -17.80 27.78
C ARG A 176 4.47 -18.94 27.39
N ASP A 177 3.37 -19.14 28.09
CA ASP A 177 2.46 -20.26 27.84
C ASP A 177 1.79 -20.14 26.46
N GLN A 178 1.56 -18.91 26.00
CA GLN A 178 1.05 -18.58 24.66
C GLN A 178 2.14 -18.48 23.56
N LEU A 179 3.43 -18.55 23.92
CA LEU A 179 4.55 -18.26 23.00
C LEU A 179 4.55 -19.17 21.76
N HIS A 180 4.08 -20.41 21.88
CA HIS A 180 3.99 -21.31 20.74
C HIS A 180 3.02 -20.77 19.68
N GLU A 181 1.80 -20.36 20.07
CA GLU A 181 0.82 -19.79 19.15
C GLU A 181 1.30 -18.46 18.54
N ALA A 182 1.92 -17.60 19.35
CA ALA A 182 2.51 -16.36 18.86
C ALA A 182 3.62 -16.61 17.83
N SER A 183 4.45 -17.64 18.06
CA SER A 183 5.52 -18.07 17.16
C SER A 183 4.98 -18.68 15.85
N GLU A 184 3.89 -19.45 15.90
CA GLU A 184 3.22 -19.97 14.70
C GLU A 184 2.73 -18.83 13.81
N LYS A 185 2.07 -17.82 14.40
CA LYS A 185 1.61 -16.62 13.67
C LYS A 185 2.80 -15.87 13.05
N LEU A 186 3.92 -15.76 13.77
CA LEU A 186 5.15 -15.16 13.25
C LEU A 186 5.72 -15.95 12.06
N TYR A 187 5.73 -17.29 12.14
CA TYR A 187 6.16 -18.14 11.03
C TYR A 187 5.29 -17.92 9.80
N SER A 188 3.95 -17.94 9.95
CA SER A 188 3.02 -17.76 8.83
C SER A 188 3.23 -16.44 8.09
N ILE A 189 3.56 -15.36 8.80
CA ILE A 189 3.86 -14.05 8.20
C ILE A 189 5.05 -14.13 7.22
N TYR A 190 6.12 -14.82 7.61
CA TYR A 190 7.37 -14.87 6.82
C TYR A 190 7.49 -16.11 5.93
N ALA A 191 6.61 -17.10 6.10
CA ALA A 191 6.54 -18.28 5.24
C ALA A 191 5.67 -18.08 3.98
N ASP A 192 4.76 -17.09 3.99
CA ASP A 192 3.82 -16.84 2.89
C ASP A 192 4.52 -16.35 1.61
N PHE A 193 5.42 -15.36 1.75
CA PHE A 193 6.23 -14.80 0.68
C PHE A 193 7.70 -14.81 1.08
N VAL A 194 8.51 -15.63 0.40
CA VAL A 194 9.89 -15.91 0.80
C VAL A 194 10.88 -15.35 -0.21
N ASP A 195 11.77 -14.47 0.28
CA ASP A 195 12.86 -13.88 -0.49
C ASP A 195 14.16 -14.63 -0.16
N ILE A 196 14.74 -15.30 -1.15
CA ILE A 196 16.00 -16.03 -1.04
C ILE A 196 17.05 -15.22 -1.78
N GLU A 197 18.12 -14.83 -1.09
CA GLU A 197 19.19 -14.00 -1.65
C GLU A 197 20.45 -14.86 -1.88
N GLY A 198 21.03 -14.72 -3.07
CA GLY A 198 22.36 -15.19 -3.43
C GLY A 198 23.43 -14.15 -3.07
N SER A 199 24.42 -14.00 -3.94
CA SER A 199 25.60 -13.18 -3.75
C SER A 199 26.08 -12.56 -5.07
N ASP A 200 26.98 -11.58 -5.00
CA ASP A 200 27.69 -11.01 -6.16
C ASP A 200 28.79 -11.96 -6.70
N LYS A 201 28.82 -13.21 -6.23
CA LYS A 201 29.60 -14.30 -6.82
C LYS A 201 28.70 -15.15 -7.69
N ARG A 202 29.33 -16.01 -8.51
CA ARG A 202 28.57 -16.93 -9.35
C ARG A 202 27.79 -17.92 -8.49
N ASP A 203 26.47 -17.84 -8.57
CA ASP A 203 25.53 -18.69 -7.89
C ASP A 203 24.76 -19.58 -8.86
N TYR A 204 24.36 -20.76 -8.37
CA TYR A 204 23.54 -21.72 -9.07
C TYR A 204 22.30 -22.00 -8.24
N ALA A 205 21.14 -21.57 -8.72
CA ALA A 205 19.84 -21.89 -8.13
C ALA A 205 19.21 -23.11 -8.83
N GLU A 206 18.98 -24.17 -8.06
CA GLU A 206 18.20 -25.32 -8.48
C GLU A 206 16.81 -25.29 -7.82
N ILE A 207 15.77 -25.29 -8.65
CA ILE A 207 14.37 -25.19 -8.20
C ILE A 207 13.60 -26.36 -8.80
N THR A 208 13.25 -27.33 -7.95
CA THR A 208 12.54 -28.56 -8.36
C THR A 208 11.09 -28.50 -7.94
N ARG A 209 10.18 -28.56 -8.92
CA ARG A 209 8.74 -28.73 -8.70
C ARG A 209 8.47 -30.18 -8.33
N LEU A 210 7.91 -30.39 -7.13
CA LEU A 210 7.60 -31.69 -6.57
C LEU A 210 6.07 -31.94 -6.57
N PRO A 211 5.63 -33.21 -6.42
CA PRO A 211 4.22 -33.55 -6.25
C PRO A 211 3.56 -32.78 -5.11
N GLU A 212 2.23 -32.71 -5.15
CA GLU A 212 1.41 -31.93 -4.21
C GLU A 212 1.66 -30.41 -4.24
N GLY A 213 2.41 -29.91 -5.23
CA GLY A 213 2.71 -28.49 -5.39
C GLY A 213 3.86 -27.98 -4.52
N LYS A 214 4.62 -28.88 -3.90
CA LYS A 214 5.83 -28.56 -3.14
C LYS A 214 6.94 -28.04 -4.06
N LEU A 215 7.86 -27.25 -3.51
CA LEU A 215 9.05 -26.78 -4.20
C LEU A 215 10.28 -27.11 -3.35
N ASP A 216 11.28 -27.74 -3.95
CA ASP A 216 12.61 -27.90 -3.38
C ASP A 216 13.54 -26.85 -4.00
N VAL A 217 14.09 -25.97 -3.16
CA VAL A 217 14.94 -24.87 -3.59
C VAL A 217 16.30 -25.00 -2.92
N SER A 218 17.35 -25.05 -3.75
CA SER A 218 18.74 -25.14 -3.32
C SER A 218 19.60 -24.10 -4.04
N LEU A 219 20.48 -23.40 -3.32
CA LEU A 219 21.49 -22.53 -3.91
C LEU A 219 22.89 -23.09 -3.65
N PHE A 220 23.71 -23.11 -4.69
CA PHE A 220 25.09 -23.58 -4.68
C PHE A 220 26.01 -22.50 -5.24
N LYS A 221 27.31 -22.61 -4.95
CA LYS A 221 28.31 -21.89 -5.75
C LYS A 221 28.31 -22.47 -7.16
N ARG A 222 28.53 -21.63 -8.17
CA ARG A 222 28.71 -22.08 -9.55
C ARG A 222 30.20 -22.17 -9.89
N ASP A 223 30.62 -23.29 -10.48
CA ASP A 223 31.98 -23.45 -10.95
C ASP A 223 32.22 -22.62 -12.22
N LYS A 224 33.37 -21.94 -12.29
CA LYS A 224 33.71 -21.05 -13.41
C LYS A 224 33.99 -21.83 -14.71
N ASP A 225 34.59 -23.01 -14.59
CA ASP A 225 35.14 -23.73 -15.74
C ASP A 225 34.08 -24.67 -16.34
N THR A 226 33.30 -25.34 -15.48
CA THR A 226 32.24 -26.25 -15.92
C THR A 226 30.87 -25.58 -16.04
N GLY A 227 30.63 -24.48 -15.32
CA GLY A 227 29.31 -23.86 -15.21
C GLY A 227 28.32 -24.60 -14.32
N GLU A 228 28.73 -25.72 -13.70
CA GLU A 228 27.91 -26.61 -12.88
C GLU A 228 27.95 -26.25 -11.38
N GLN A 229 27.13 -26.93 -10.57
CA GLN A 229 27.11 -26.81 -9.11
C GLN A 229 28.47 -27.17 -8.50
N LYS A 230 28.92 -26.38 -7.51
CA LYS A 230 30.18 -26.56 -6.79
C LYS A 230 29.97 -26.67 -5.29
N GLY A 231 30.31 -27.84 -4.75
CA GLY A 231 30.24 -28.12 -3.31
C GLY A 231 28.81 -28.39 -2.83
N SER A 232 28.61 -28.28 -1.51
CA SER A 232 27.29 -28.42 -0.89
C SER A 232 26.48 -27.12 -1.01
N PRO A 233 25.14 -27.21 -1.00
CA PRO A 233 24.31 -26.01 -1.08
C PRO A 233 24.51 -25.16 0.18
N PHE A 234 24.64 -23.85 0.01
CA PHE A 234 24.70 -22.91 1.13
C PHE A 234 23.29 -22.50 1.61
N TYR A 235 22.28 -22.78 0.80
CA TYR A 235 20.87 -22.66 1.15
C TYR A 235 20.11 -23.86 0.62
N HIS A 236 19.22 -24.45 1.43
CA HIS A 236 18.31 -25.51 1.00
C HIS A 236 17.04 -25.50 1.86
N ARG A 237 15.88 -25.48 1.21
CA ARG A 237 14.57 -25.61 1.87
C ARG A 237 13.53 -26.19 0.94
N ILE A 238 12.67 -27.06 1.49
CA ILE A 238 11.46 -27.54 0.84
C ILE A 238 10.27 -26.72 1.35
N PHE A 239 9.48 -26.21 0.41
CA PHE A 239 8.31 -25.36 0.65
C PHE A 239 7.02 -26.09 0.34
N SER A 240 5.99 -25.81 1.12
CA SER A 240 4.65 -26.36 0.98
C SER A 240 3.65 -25.30 0.54
N PRO A 241 2.75 -25.58 -0.42
CA PRO A 241 1.71 -24.62 -0.84
C PRO A 241 0.67 -24.33 0.25
N SER A 242 0.65 -25.10 1.35
CA SER A 242 -0.16 -24.79 2.53
C SER A 242 0.39 -23.64 3.37
N GLU A 243 1.66 -23.27 3.15
CA GLU A 243 2.39 -22.28 3.95
C GLU A 243 2.93 -21.13 3.10
N THR A 244 3.28 -21.40 1.84
CA THR A 244 3.97 -20.47 0.94
C THR A 244 3.18 -20.30 -0.35
N GLN A 245 2.96 -19.05 -0.76
CA GLN A 245 2.30 -18.72 -2.03
C GLN A 245 3.33 -18.41 -3.13
N GLU A 246 4.42 -17.73 -2.77
CA GLU A 246 5.41 -17.24 -3.72
C GLU A 246 6.84 -17.31 -3.16
N ILE A 247 7.76 -17.77 -4.01
CA ILE A 247 9.19 -17.80 -3.75
C ILE A 247 9.90 -16.87 -4.73
N ARG A 248 10.77 -16.00 -4.21
CA ARG A 248 11.58 -15.06 -4.98
C ARG A 248 13.05 -15.37 -4.75
N VAL A 249 13.79 -15.67 -5.81
CA VAL A 249 15.23 -15.95 -5.75
C VAL A 249 15.96 -14.78 -6.40
N TYR A 250 16.72 -14.03 -5.62
CA TYR A 250 17.54 -12.91 -6.06
C TYR A 250 18.99 -13.40 -6.22
N LEU A 251 19.50 -13.42 -7.45
CA LEU A 251 20.84 -13.92 -7.76
C LEU A 251 21.94 -12.84 -7.71
N LEU A 252 21.55 -11.56 -7.75
CA LEU A 252 22.45 -10.40 -7.60
C LEU A 252 23.47 -10.29 -8.74
N GLY A 253 24.70 -9.81 -8.49
CA GLY A 253 25.63 -9.38 -9.53
C GLY A 253 26.51 -10.46 -10.17
N GLY A 254 26.41 -11.72 -9.75
CA GLY A 254 27.24 -12.83 -10.25
C GLY A 254 26.95 -13.23 -11.69
N ASP A 255 27.82 -14.04 -12.32
CA ASP A 255 27.45 -14.73 -13.57
C ASP A 255 26.63 -15.98 -13.19
N ASP A 256 25.31 -15.83 -13.09
CA ASP A 256 24.48 -16.78 -12.36
C ASP A 256 23.74 -17.77 -13.26
N MET A 257 23.30 -18.87 -12.65
CA MET A 257 22.52 -19.92 -13.31
C MET A 257 21.27 -20.22 -12.49
N SER A 258 20.12 -20.29 -13.16
CA SER A 258 18.89 -20.81 -12.56
C SER A 258 18.35 -21.98 -13.39
N MET A 259 18.04 -23.10 -12.72
CA MET A 259 17.40 -24.25 -13.32
C MET A 259 16.09 -24.57 -12.60
N VAL A 260 14.97 -24.32 -13.28
CA VAL A 260 13.64 -24.75 -12.84
C VAL A 260 13.28 -26.06 -13.56
N LYS A 261 12.94 -27.11 -12.81
CA LYS A 261 12.66 -28.45 -13.35
C LYS A 261 11.47 -29.13 -12.66
N GLY A 262 10.92 -30.17 -13.28
CA GLY A 262 9.81 -31.00 -12.74
C GLY A 262 8.56 -31.00 -13.63
N ASP A 263 7.82 -32.12 -13.64
CA ASP A 263 6.54 -32.26 -14.34
C ASP A 263 5.46 -32.60 -13.31
N VAL A 264 4.56 -31.65 -13.05
CA VAL A 264 3.58 -31.72 -11.93
C VAL A 264 2.24 -31.11 -12.32
N ASP A 265 1.16 -31.39 -11.57
CA ASP A 265 -0.18 -30.86 -11.89
C ASP A 265 -0.50 -29.51 -11.25
N LYS A 266 0.28 -29.09 -10.26
CA LYS A 266 0.12 -27.81 -9.56
C LYS A 266 1.46 -27.41 -8.94
N SER A 267 1.68 -26.10 -8.76
CA SER A 267 2.89 -25.59 -8.12
C SER A 267 2.71 -24.13 -7.68
N MET A 268 3.57 -23.65 -6.79
CA MET A 268 3.63 -22.25 -6.34
C MET A 268 4.27 -21.34 -7.41
N ILE A 269 4.11 -20.02 -7.22
CA ILE A 269 4.77 -19.02 -8.06
C ILE A 269 6.26 -18.97 -7.70
N VAL A 270 7.10 -19.02 -8.75
CA VAL A 270 8.55 -18.86 -8.65
C VAL A 270 8.97 -17.63 -9.43
N ARG A 271 9.71 -16.73 -8.78
CA ARG A 271 10.37 -15.60 -9.44
C ARG A 271 11.88 -15.75 -9.29
N VAL A 272 12.61 -15.60 -10.39
CA VAL A 272 14.07 -15.53 -10.39
C VAL A 272 14.46 -14.14 -10.90
N ILE A 273 15.26 -13.45 -10.11
CA ILE A 273 15.65 -12.06 -10.32
C ILE A 273 17.18 -12.02 -10.46
N GLY A 274 17.67 -11.73 -11.66
CA GLY A 274 19.08 -11.48 -11.95
C GLY A 274 19.52 -10.05 -11.62
N GLY A 275 20.81 -9.80 -11.77
CA GLY A 275 21.42 -8.49 -11.54
C GLY A 275 22.22 -8.02 -12.75
N GLU A 276 23.47 -7.60 -12.53
CA GLU A 276 24.32 -7.01 -13.58
C GLU A 276 25.16 -8.05 -14.36
N GLY A 277 25.18 -9.30 -13.90
CA GLY A 277 26.01 -10.36 -14.47
C GLY A 277 25.50 -10.94 -15.78
N SER A 278 26.26 -11.90 -16.32
CA SER A 278 25.85 -12.64 -17.53
C SER A 278 25.14 -13.92 -17.14
N ASP A 279 23.82 -13.83 -17.00
CA ASP A 279 23.02 -14.89 -16.38
C ASP A 279 22.46 -15.91 -17.39
N GLU A 280 22.19 -17.12 -16.92
CA GLU A 280 21.48 -18.15 -17.68
C GLU A 280 20.29 -18.69 -16.88
N PHE A 281 19.07 -18.36 -17.30
CA PHE A 281 17.85 -18.84 -16.63
C PHE A 281 17.10 -19.83 -17.52
N VAL A 282 16.96 -21.04 -17.00
CA VAL A 282 16.38 -22.18 -17.69
C VAL A 282 15.16 -22.68 -16.93
N ASP A 283 14.04 -22.80 -17.63
CA ASP A 283 12.84 -23.47 -17.13
C ASP A 283 12.53 -24.66 -18.05
N SER A 284 12.85 -25.84 -17.55
CA SER A 284 12.52 -27.14 -18.16
C SER A 284 11.28 -27.77 -17.51
N SER A 285 10.60 -27.05 -16.61
CA SER A 285 9.45 -27.56 -15.89
C SER A 285 8.16 -27.50 -16.71
N ARG A 286 7.23 -28.38 -16.35
CA ARG A 286 5.87 -28.41 -16.88
C ARG A 286 4.91 -28.45 -15.69
N VAL A 287 3.95 -27.52 -15.69
CA VAL A 287 2.85 -27.56 -14.75
C VAL A 287 1.55 -27.76 -15.53
N ALA A 288 0.91 -28.91 -15.35
CA ALA A 288 -0.37 -29.17 -15.99
C ALA A 288 -1.40 -28.14 -15.52
N HIS A 289 -2.27 -27.71 -16.42
CA HIS A 289 -3.30 -26.73 -16.08
C HIS A 289 -4.65 -27.20 -16.63
N PRO A 290 -5.67 -27.40 -15.78
CA PRO A 290 -7.03 -27.64 -16.25
C PRO A 290 -7.67 -26.31 -16.64
N GLY A 291 -7.55 -25.90 -17.90
CA GLY A 291 -8.23 -24.69 -18.40
C GLY A 291 -7.70 -24.14 -19.73
N LEU A 292 -8.48 -23.23 -20.33
CA LEU A 292 -8.16 -22.54 -21.60
C LEU A 292 -7.05 -21.48 -21.46
N PHE A 293 -6.78 -20.96 -20.25
CA PHE A 293 -5.76 -19.95 -19.98
C PHE A 293 -4.60 -20.55 -19.20
N ARG A 294 -3.39 -20.59 -19.78
CA ARG A 294 -2.20 -21.01 -19.04
C ARG A 294 -1.76 -19.90 -18.08
N SER A 295 -1.87 -20.16 -16.79
CA SER A 295 -1.28 -19.27 -15.78
C SER A 295 0.25 -19.41 -15.80
N ARG A 296 0.96 -18.26 -15.85
CA ARG A 296 2.41 -18.21 -15.69
C ARG A 296 2.75 -18.47 -14.22
N LEU A 297 3.63 -19.43 -13.97
CA LEU A 297 4.06 -19.86 -12.62
C LEU A 297 5.57 -19.73 -12.41
N THR A 298 6.31 -19.47 -13.48
CA THR A 298 7.73 -19.08 -13.42
C THR A 298 7.85 -17.69 -14.04
N TYR A 299 8.56 -16.78 -13.36
CA TYR A 299 8.88 -15.46 -13.87
C TYR A 299 10.37 -15.21 -13.77
N PHE A 300 10.98 -14.85 -14.89
CA PHE A 300 12.39 -14.49 -14.97
C PHE A 300 12.52 -12.97 -15.15
N TYR A 301 13.32 -12.32 -14.31
CA TYR A 301 13.54 -10.88 -14.35
C TYR A 301 15.02 -10.60 -14.50
N ASP A 302 15.43 -10.03 -15.63
CA ASP A 302 16.80 -9.55 -15.80
C ASP A 302 16.91 -8.54 -16.94
N SER A 303 17.49 -7.38 -16.65
CA SER A 303 17.74 -6.31 -17.61
C SER A 303 19.03 -6.48 -18.42
N GLY A 304 19.92 -7.40 -18.03
CA GLY A 304 21.21 -7.66 -18.66
C GLY A 304 21.07 -8.18 -20.10
N GLU A 305 21.66 -7.49 -21.07
CA GLU A 305 21.61 -7.88 -22.48
C GLU A 305 22.24 -9.25 -22.75
N LYS A 306 23.21 -9.66 -21.91
CA LYS A 306 23.92 -10.93 -22.01
C LYS A 306 23.15 -12.10 -21.39
N THR A 307 22.06 -11.83 -20.67
CA THR A 307 21.27 -12.87 -20.01
C THR A 307 20.53 -13.73 -21.02
N VAL A 308 20.68 -15.04 -20.88
CA VAL A 308 20.05 -16.04 -21.74
C VAL A 308 18.85 -16.66 -21.02
N PHE A 309 17.67 -16.50 -21.61
CA PHE A 309 16.44 -17.13 -21.13
C PHE A 309 16.09 -18.35 -21.99
N LYS A 310 16.00 -19.53 -21.37
CA LYS A 310 15.45 -20.76 -21.97
C LYS A 310 14.14 -21.09 -21.27
N THR A 311 13.03 -20.64 -21.85
CA THR A 311 11.71 -20.65 -21.19
C THR A 311 10.92 -21.93 -21.45
N GLY A 312 10.18 -22.38 -20.43
CA GLY A 312 9.19 -23.45 -20.52
C GLY A 312 7.77 -22.94 -20.82
N PRO A 313 6.77 -23.83 -20.86
CA PRO A 313 5.39 -23.49 -21.23
C PRO A 313 4.67 -22.54 -20.26
N ASN A 314 5.13 -22.43 -19.00
CA ASN A 314 4.52 -21.65 -17.93
C ASN A 314 5.40 -20.47 -17.49
N THR A 315 6.37 -20.08 -18.32
CA THR A 315 7.37 -19.06 -18.00
C THR A 315 7.04 -17.73 -18.67
N GLY A 316 7.05 -16.64 -17.89
CA GLY A 316 7.20 -15.28 -18.40
C GLY A 316 8.62 -14.78 -18.15
N PHE A 317 9.12 -13.88 -19.00
CA PHE A 317 10.32 -13.13 -18.68
C PHE A 317 10.10 -11.63 -18.89
N ASP A 318 10.88 -10.83 -18.17
CA ASP A 318 10.82 -9.37 -18.16
C ASP A 318 12.25 -8.81 -18.11
N ARG A 319 12.53 -7.84 -18.97
CA ARG A 319 13.82 -7.14 -19.08
C ARG A 319 13.77 -5.71 -18.56
N GLU A 320 12.70 -5.31 -17.89
CA GLU A 320 12.55 -3.98 -17.33
C GLU A 320 13.66 -3.69 -16.32
N LYS A 321 14.40 -2.60 -16.57
CA LYS A 321 15.46 -2.14 -15.68
C LYS A 321 14.85 -1.43 -14.48
N VAL A 322 15.08 -1.97 -13.29
CA VAL A 322 14.64 -1.36 -12.03
C VAL A 322 15.65 -0.29 -11.61
N ALA A 323 15.16 0.78 -10.97
CA ALA A 323 16.01 1.80 -10.38
C ALA A 323 16.95 1.18 -9.33
N VAL A 324 18.23 1.55 -9.41
CA VAL A 324 19.23 1.17 -8.41
C VAL A 324 19.00 2.04 -7.15
N PRO A 325 18.90 1.45 -5.96
CA PRO A 325 18.81 2.22 -4.71
C PRO A 325 19.96 3.22 -4.58
N LYS A 326 19.68 4.42 -4.07
CA LYS A 326 20.67 5.50 -3.94
C LYS A 326 21.61 5.30 -2.76
N ASP A 327 21.13 4.64 -1.71
CA ASP A 327 21.87 4.38 -0.48
C ASP A 327 21.39 3.09 0.22
N ASP A 328 22.07 2.74 1.32
CA ASP A 328 21.77 1.55 2.13
C ASP A 328 20.39 1.61 2.78
N VAL A 329 19.87 2.81 3.07
CA VAL A 329 18.54 2.98 3.69
C VAL A 329 17.48 2.62 2.66
N GLU A 330 17.58 3.13 1.43
CA GLU A 330 16.69 2.78 0.32
C GLU A 330 16.80 1.28 -0.03
N LYS A 331 18.02 0.73 -0.05
CA LYS A 331 18.27 -0.67 -0.40
C LYS A 331 17.75 -1.65 0.63
N TYR A 332 17.97 -1.38 1.92
CA TYR A 332 17.71 -2.33 2.98
C TYR A 332 16.45 -2.01 3.77
N GLU A 333 16.08 -0.75 4.01
CA GLU A 333 14.97 -0.41 4.93
C GLU A 333 13.70 0.08 4.24
N HIS A 334 13.84 0.94 3.25
CA HIS A 334 12.72 1.58 2.56
C HIS A 334 12.29 0.82 1.30
N ARG A 335 12.46 -0.51 1.27
CA ARG A 335 11.89 -1.33 0.19
C ARG A 335 10.37 -1.14 0.19
N LEU A 336 9.82 -0.72 -0.95
CA LEU A 336 8.38 -0.64 -1.15
C LEU A 336 7.76 -2.00 -0.89
N ARG A 337 6.65 -2.03 -0.14
CA ARG A 337 5.95 -3.28 0.15
C ARG A 337 5.35 -3.85 -1.13
N ASP A 338 5.62 -5.11 -1.38
CA ASP A 338 5.19 -5.82 -2.59
C ASP A 338 4.69 -7.24 -2.27
N TYR A 339 4.22 -7.46 -1.03
CA TYR A 339 3.73 -8.74 -0.53
C TYR A 339 2.59 -8.60 0.49
N GLY A 340 1.74 -9.63 0.50
CA GLY A 340 0.65 -9.79 1.45
C GLY A 340 -0.47 -8.76 1.29
N GLN A 341 -1.35 -8.74 2.28
CA GLN A 341 -2.53 -7.89 2.30
C GLN A 341 -2.62 -7.11 3.62
N GLU A 342 -3.36 -6.01 3.59
CA GLU A 342 -3.61 -5.20 4.78
C GLU A 342 -5.03 -4.69 4.83
N TRP A 343 -5.66 -4.89 6.00
CA TRP A 343 -6.98 -4.39 6.32
C TRP A 343 -6.85 -3.17 7.23
N TRP A 344 -7.35 -2.05 6.75
CA TRP A 344 -7.46 -0.79 7.49
C TRP A 344 -8.92 -0.61 7.91
N TYR A 345 -9.20 -0.79 9.20
CA TYR A 345 -10.53 -0.62 9.81
C TYR A 345 -10.42 0.08 11.18
N SER A 346 -9.37 0.89 11.37
CA SER A 346 -9.15 1.67 12.59
C SER A 346 -10.11 2.86 12.70
N ILE A 347 -10.05 3.54 13.84
CA ILE A 347 -10.79 4.79 14.09
C ILE A 347 -10.48 5.89 13.08
N ASP A 348 -9.35 5.83 12.35
CA ASP A 348 -8.99 6.81 11.30
C ASP A 348 -9.96 6.81 10.13
N ASN A 349 -10.68 5.70 9.94
CA ASN A 349 -11.71 5.59 8.91
C ASN A 349 -13.09 6.02 9.40
N LEU A 350 -13.22 6.49 10.65
CA LEU A 350 -14.43 7.14 11.11
C LEU A 350 -14.47 8.57 10.57
N GLN A 351 -15.63 8.95 10.03
CA GLN A 351 -15.84 10.27 9.47
C GLN A 351 -16.73 11.06 10.43
N PHE A 352 -16.29 12.28 10.75
CA PHE A 352 -17.06 13.25 11.51
C PHE A 352 -17.10 14.54 10.72
N ASN A 353 -18.29 14.95 10.33
CA ASN A 353 -18.48 16.21 9.61
C ASN A 353 -19.74 16.92 10.14
N TYR A 354 -19.75 18.24 10.05
CA TYR A 354 -20.93 19.05 10.35
C TYR A 354 -21.05 20.13 9.29
N THR A 355 -22.21 20.18 8.64
CA THR A 355 -22.58 21.27 7.72
C THR A 355 -23.94 21.84 8.11
N PRO A 356 -24.22 23.10 7.75
CA PRO A 356 -25.58 23.65 7.90
C PRO A 356 -26.62 22.83 7.13
N ASP A 357 -26.27 22.37 5.92
CA ASP A 357 -27.20 21.73 4.97
C ASP A 357 -27.67 20.34 5.39
N PHE A 358 -26.84 19.56 6.11
CA PHE A 358 -27.21 18.19 6.51
C PHE A 358 -26.93 17.86 7.98
N GLY A 359 -26.52 18.86 8.77
CA GLY A 359 -26.23 18.73 10.18
C GLY A 359 -25.03 17.83 10.46
N LEU A 360 -25.07 17.13 11.59
CA LEU A 360 -24.04 16.18 11.99
C LEU A 360 -24.06 14.96 11.05
N PHE A 361 -22.91 14.64 10.45
CA PHE A 361 -22.68 13.42 9.71
C PHE A 361 -21.68 12.53 10.46
N LEU A 362 -22.07 11.28 10.68
CA LEU A 362 -21.19 10.24 11.22
C LEU A 362 -21.04 9.13 10.19
N GLY A 363 -19.79 8.80 9.85
CA GLY A 363 -19.46 7.76 8.89
C GLY A 363 -18.43 6.76 9.41
N TRP A 364 -18.35 5.63 8.72
CA TRP A 364 -17.41 4.54 8.94
C TRP A 364 -16.77 4.15 7.61
N GLY A 365 -15.61 3.50 7.68
CA GLY A 365 -14.90 3.04 6.50
C GLY A 365 -13.99 1.84 6.77
N VAL A 366 -13.85 0.99 5.76
CA VAL A 366 -12.91 -0.13 5.74
C VAL A 366 -12.18 -0.11 4.41
N ARG A 367 -10.87 -0.34 4.43
CA ARG A 367 -10.03 -0.43 3.24
C ARG A 367 -9.20 -1.70 3.27
N LEU A 368 -9.16 -2.41 2.15
CA LEU A 368 -8.27 -3.54 1.88
C LEU A 368 -7.25 -3.12 0.84
N GLU A 369 -5.98 -3.40 1.11
CA GLU A 369 -4.88 -3.24 0.16
C GLU A 369 -4.16 -4.56 -0.02
N ASP A 370 -3.86 -4.89 -1.27
CA ASP A 370 -3.06 -6.05 -1.65
C ASP A 370 -1.78 -5.57 -2.31
N TYR A 371 -0.67 -6.19 -1.94
CA TYR A 371 0.65 -5.84 -2.41
C TYR A 371 1.22 -7.03 -3.18
N ALA A 372 1.51 -6.82 -4.46
CA ALA A 372 2.09 -7.82 -5.35
C ALA A 372 3.47 -7.37 -5.85
N PHE A 373 4.28 -8.33 -6.27
CA PHE A 373 5.66 -8.11 -6.71
C PHE A 373 5.77 -6.94 -7.69
N ARG A 374 6.66 -5.98 -7.39
CA ARG A 374 6.91 -4.76 -8.19
C ARG A 374 5.67 -3.93 -8.55
N THR A 375 4.58 -4.04 -7.80
CA THR A 375 3.35 -3.26 -8.06
C THR A 375 3.17 -2.18 -7.00
N ALA A 376 3.89 -1.07 -7.17
CA ALA A 376 3.82 0.07 -6.26
C ALA A 376 2.72 1.07 -6.67
N PRO A 377 2.01 1.70 -5.72
CA PRO A 377 2.11 1.51 -4.26
C PRO A 377 1.37 0.28 -3.73
N TYR A 378 0.49 -0.34 -4.52
CA TYR A 378 -0.26 -1.57 -4.23
C TYR A 378 -0.73 -2.20 -5.55
N SER A 379 -1.06 -3.50 -5.52
CA SER A 379 -1.68 -4.25 -6.63
C SER A 379 -3.14 -3.85 -6.85
N TYR A 380 -3.91 -3.85 -5.77
CA TYR A 380 -5.24 -3.28 -5.73
C TYR A 380 -5.55 -2.69 -4.36
N ARG A 381 -6.41 -1.68 -4.36
CA ARG A 381 -7.02 -1.12 -3.16
C ARG A 381 -8.53 -1.15 -3.33
N MET A 382 -9.23 -1.66 -2.33
CA MET A 382 -10.69 -1.63 -2.24
C MET A 382 -11.10 -0.89 -0.98
N GLY A 383 -12.05 0.03 -1.09
CA GLY A 383 -12.59 0.81 0.01
C GLY A 383 -14.10 0.67 0.05
N LEU A 384 -14.65 0.51 1.24
CA LEU A 384 -16.08 0.59 1.51
C LEU A 384 -16.30 1.60 2.62
N GLN A 385 -17.16 2.58 2.38
CA GLN A 385 -17.52 3.58 3.36
C GLN A 385 -19.03 3.80 3.38
N GLY A 386 -19.54 4.23 4.53
CA GLY A 386 -20.92 4.61 4.67
C GLY A 386 -21.14 5.52 5.86
N GLY A 387 -22.28 6.20 5.90
CA GLY A 387 -22.59 7.12 6.98
C GLY A 387 -24.01 7.65 6.96
N TYR A 388 -24.35 8.40 8.01
CA TYR A 388 -25.66 8.95 8.25
C TYR A 388 -25.57 10.43 8.64
N ALA A 389 -26.35 11.26 7.97
CA ALA A 389 -26.55 12.67 8.30
C ALA A 389 -27.81 12.83 9.15
N PHE A 390 -27.64 13.28 10.40
CA PHE A 390 -28.71 13.37 11.38
C PHE A 390 -29.64 14.58 11.19
N GLY A 391 -29.19 15.64 10.49
CA GLY A 391 -30.03 16.80 10.22
C GLY A 391 -31.21 16.43 9.31
N GLU A 392 -30.90 15.77 8.20
CA GLU A 392 -31.87 15.42 7.14
C GLU A 392 -32.33 13.96 7.17
N GLY A 393 -31.74 13.15 8.05
CA GLY A 393 -32.05 11.72 8.16
C GLY A 393 -31.62 10.87 6.95
N LYS A 394 -30.54 11.27 6.27
CA LYS A 394 -30.08 10.71 4.99
C LYS A 394 -28.84 9.85 5.14
N THR A 395 -28.66 8.91 4.21
CA THR A 395 -27.50 8.00 4.19
C THR A 395 -26.60 8.23 2.98
N GLU A 396 -25.33 7.92 3.15
CA GLU A 396 -24.36 7.79 2.06
C GLU A 396 -23.65 6.43 2.16
N PHE A 397 -23.43 5.79 1.02
CA PHE A 397 -22.62 4.59 0.85
C PHE A 397 -21.77 4.73 -0.40
N GLU A 398 -20.50 4.33 -0.29
CA GLU A 398 -19.56 4.41 -1.39
C GLU A 398 -18.58 3.24 -1.36
N TYR A 399 -18.39 2.63 -2.52
CA TYR A 399 -17.40 1.59 -2.77
C TYR A 399 -16.43 2.07 -3.85
N GLU A 400 -15.15 1.99 -3.55
CA GLU A 400 -14.07 2.36 -4.48
C GLU A 400 -13.13 1.19 -4.69
N ALA A 401 -12.70 0.95 -5.93
CA ALA A 401 -11.61 0.05 -6.23
C ALA A 401 -10.59 0.71 -7.17
N ASP A 402 -9.31 0.65 -6.84
CA ASP A 402 -8.19 1.05 -7.69
C ASP A 402 -7.32 -0.19 -7.95
N ILE A 403 -7.47 -0.78 -9.14
CA ILE A 403 -6.85 -2.04 -9.52
C ILE A 403 -5.76 -1.75 -10.56
N ARG A 404 -4.50 -2.03 -10.22
CA ARG A 404 -3.33 -1.74 -11.06
C ARG A 404 -2.79 -2.96 -11.79
N SER A 405 -3.27 -4.14 -11.42
CA SER A 405 -2.85 -5.44 -11.96
C SER A 405 -3.55 -5.85 -13.25
N VAL A 406 -4.55 -5.10 -13.74
CA VAL A 406 -5.34 -5.46 -14.94
C VAL A 406 -4.52 -5.25 -16.23
N VAL A 407 -3.84 -4.10 -16.33
CA VAL A 407 -3.01 -3.73 -17.48
C VAL A 407 -1.72 -3.16 -16.92
N GLN A 408 -0.56 -3.65 -17.38
CA GLN A 408 0.74 -3.16 -16.92
C GLN A 408 0.84 -1.64 -17.11
N GLY A 409 1.19 -0.92 -16.04
CA GLY A 409 1.24 0.54 -16.00
C GLY A 409 -0.13 1.25 -15.94
N GLY A 410 -1.23 0.55 -16.20
CA GLY A 410 -2.59 1.10 -16.18
C GLY A 410 -3.27 1.00 -14.81
N ARG A 411 -4.38 1.74 -14.66
CA ARG A 411 -5.25 1.70 -13.48
C ARG A 411 -6.68 1.52 -13.91
N PHE A 412 -7.35 0.52 -13.36
CA PHE A 412 -8.77 0.31 -13.51
C PHE A 412 -9.49 0.72 -12.23
N LEU A 413 -10.28 1.77 -12.33
CA LEU A 413 -11.02 2.38 -11.24
C LEU A 413 -12.49 1.98 -11.32
N ILE A 414 -13.06 1.63 -10.17
CA ILE A 414 -14.50 1.41 -10.01
C ILE A 414 -14.96 2.32 -8.87
N ASN A 415 -16.02 3.09 -9.08
CA ASN A 415 -16.69 3.85 -8.02
C ASN A 415 -18.19 3.51 -8.07
N ALA A 416 -18.73 3.01 -6.97
CA ALA A 416 -20.16 2.79 -6.81
C ALA A 416 -20.65 3.61 -5.63
N LYS A 417 -21.57 4.55 -5.87
CA LYS A 417 -22.04 5.50 -4.87
C LYS A 417 -23.57 5.49 -4.79
N SER A 418 -24.09 5.52 -3.56
CA SER A 418 -25.49 5.70 -3.22
C SER A 418 -25.58 6.80 -2.17
N THR A 419 -26.20 7.93 -2.49
CA THR A 419 -26.28 9.05 -1.55
C THR A 419 -27.62 9.76 -1.66
N GLY A 420 -28.20 10.08 -0.51
CA GLY A 420 -29.34 11.00 -0.40
C GLY A 420 -28.93 12.45 -0.21
N LEU A 421 -27.65 12.72 0.04
CA LEU A 421 -27.13 14.03 0.45
C LEU A 421 -26.84 14.98 -0.72
N ASP A 422 -26.94 14.47 -1.95
CA ASP A 422 -26.68 15.26 -3.14
C ASP A 422 -27.81 16.28 -3.37
N LEU A 423 -27.42 17.53 -3.60
CA LEU A 423 -28.34 18.64 -3.90
C LEU A 423 -27.87 19.41 -5.14
N ILE A 424 -28.83 19.98 -5.87
CA ILE A 424 -28.57 20.94 -6.94
C ILE A 424 -29.33 22.24 -6.68
N LYS A 425 -28.72 23.39 -6.99
CA LYS A 425 -29.42 24.68 -7.03
C LYS A 425 -29.71 25.05 -8.48
N PHE A 426 -30.99 25.22 -8.84
CA PHE A 426 -31.40 25.54 -10.21
C PHE A 426 -32.21 26.84 -10.29
N TYR A 427 -31.60 27.88 -10.87
CA TYR A 427 -32.19 29.22 -10.98
C TYR A 427 -32.85 29.49 -12.35
N GLY A 428 -32.87 28.50 -13.23
CA GLY A 428 -33.28 28.64 -14.63
C GLY A 428 -32.10 28.72 -15.60
N PHE A 429 -32.42 28.59 -16.89
CA PHE A 429 -31.42 28.61 -17.96
C PHE A 429 -31.00 30.03 -18.33
N GLY A 430 -29.72 30.18 -18.70
CA GLY A 430 -29.10 31.39 -19.21
C GLY A 430 -28.59 32.35 -18.13
N ASN A 431 -27.78 33.30 -18.58
CA ASN A 431 -27.18 34.34 -17.73
C ASN A 431 -28.21 35.37 -17.23
N GLU A 432 -29.34 35.48 -17.93
CA GLU A 432 -30.44 36.42 -17.63
C GLU A 432 -31.51 35.85 -16.68
N SER A 433 -31.24 34.68 -16.08
CA SER A 433 -32.12 34.08 -15.08
C SER A 433 -32.32 35.05 -13.91
N LYS A 434 -33.57 35.35 -13.57
CA LYS A 434 -33.92 36.34 -12.54
C LYS A 434 -34.15 35.65 -11.20
N LEU A 435 -33.57 36.24 -10.15
CA LEU A 435 -33.92 35.87 -8.78
C LEU A 435 -35.31 36.39 -8.45
N VAL A 436 -36.12 35.55 -7.81
CA VAL A 436 -37.43 35.93 -7.30
C VAL A 436 -37.20 36.74 -6.01
N PRO A 437 -37.76 37.96 -5.88
CA PRO A 437 -37.65 38.73 -4.65
C PRO A 437 -38.43 38.08 -3.50
N ASN A 438 -37.95 38.25 -2.27
CA ASN A 438 -38.64 37.85 -1.02
C ASN A 438 -38.93 36.34 -0.87
N VAL A 439 -38.14 35.48 -1.52
CA VAL A 439 -38.11 34.04 -1.24
C VAL A 439 -36.86 33.70 -0.46
N ASP A 440 -36.94 32.65 0.37
CA ASP A 440 -35.73 32.03 0.89
C ASP A 440 -35.01 31.35 -0.27
N LYS A 441 -33.77 31.75 -0.54
CA LYS A 441 -33.03 31.25 -1.70
C LYS A 441 -32.57 29.82 -1.50
N ASP A 442 -32.27 29.44 -0.27
CA ASP A 442 -31.72 28.13 0.04
C ASP A 442 -32.84 27.09 -0.07
N ASP A 443 -34.07 27.39 0.36
CA ASP A 443 -35.18 26.45 0.18
C ASP A 443 -35.78 26.48 -1.24
N PHE A 444 -35.92 27.66 -1.87
CA PHE A 444 -36.73 27.79 -3.09
C PHE A 444 -36.03 27.25 -4.35
N TYR A 445 -34.70 27.36 -4.42
CA TYR A 445 -33.93 26.97 -5.62
C TYR A 445 -33.22 25.62 -5.48
N GLU A 446 -33.21 25.04 -4.28
CA GLU A 446 -32.65 23.73 -4.04
C GLU A 446 -33.57 22.62 -4.53
N SER A 447 -32.93 21.56 -5.02
CA SER A 447 -33.59 20.31 -5.38
C SER A 447 -32.70 19.18 -4.92
N GLU A 448 -33.26 18.36 -4.04
CA GLU A 448 -32.63 17.15 -3.59
C GLU A 448 -32.51 16.15 -4.75
N GLN A 449 -31.38 15.46 -4.81
CA GLN A 449 -31.07 14.50 -5.87
C GLN A 449 -30.49 13.22 -5.29
N PRO A 450 -31.30 12.41 -4.57
CA PRO A 450 -30.88 11.07 -4.23
C PRO A 450 -30.41 10.32 -5.48
N ARG A 451 -29.16 9.84 -5.45
CA ARG A 451 -28.53 9.24 -6.63
C ARG A 451 -27.88 7.90 -6.33
N TYR A 452 -27.96 7.02 -7.31
CA TYR A 452 -27.20 5.78 -7.39
C TYR A 452 -26.32 5.84 -8.64
N GLN A 453 -25.05 5.50 -8.50
CA GLN A 453 -24.08 5.65 -9.56
C GLN A 453 -23.08 4.51 -9.53
N LEU A 454 -22.73 4.01 -10.72
CA LEU A 454 -21.61 3.10 -10.95
C LEU A 454 -20.77 3.69 -12.07
N GLU A 455 -19.52 3.98 -11.77
CA GLU A 455 -18.51 4.45 -12.72
C GLU A 455 -17.38 3.44 -12.82
N THR A 456 -16.89 3.27 -14.04
CA THR A 456 -15.66 2.53 -14.33
C THR A 456 -14.76 3.40 -15.18
N LYS A 457 -13.47 3.42 -14.89
CA LYS A 457 -12.48 4.23 -15.62
C LYS A 457 -11.18 3.45 -15.77
N LEU A 458 -10.74 3.25 -17.00
CA LEU A 458 -9.39 2.78 -17.31
C LEU A 458 -8.52 4.01 -17.60
N GLU A 459 -7.47 4.18 -16.81
CA GLU A 459 -6.48 5.25 -16.95
C GLU A 459 -5.13 4.63 -17.32
N TYR A 460 -4.51 5.14 -18.38
CA TYR A 460 -3.23 4.65 -18.89
C TYR A 460 -2.23 5.80 -19.05
N PRO A 461 -1.06 5.74 -18.38
CA PRO A 461 0.02 6.69 -18.60
C PRO A 461 0.70 6.36 -19.93
N VAL A 462 0.69 7.29 -20.89
CA VAL A 462 1.34 7.06 -22.19
C VAL A 462 2.82 7.42 -22.10
N GLU A 463 3.14 8.63 -21.63
CA GLU A 463 4.50 9.10 -21.44
C GLU A 463 4.54 10.28 -20.46
N GLY A 464 5.49 10.25 -19.52
CA GLY A 464 5.72 11.33 -18.56
C GLY A 464 4.45 11.76 -17.82
N THR A 465 4.05 13.01 -18.02
CA THR A 465 2.90 13.64 -17.35
C THR A 465 1.57 13.48 -18.11
N PHE A 466 1.57 12.83 -19.28
CA PHE A 466 0.38 12.64 -20.11
C PHE A 466 -0.32 11.31 -19.80
N LYS A 467 -1.60 11.39 -19.46
CA LYS A 467 -2.47 10.24 -19.21
C LYS A 467 -3.65 10.27 -20.16
N PHE A 468 -3.99 9.10 -20.70
CA PHE A 468 -5.23 8.89 -21.43
C PHE A 468 -6.21 8.12 -20.54
N ASN A 469 -7.50 8.39 -20.68
CA ASN A 469 -8.52 7.63 -19.97
C ASN A 469 -9.76 7.37 -20.82
N VAL A 470 -10.37 6.22 -20.57
CA VAL A 470 -11.69 5.84 -21.06
C VAL A 470 -12.54 5.38 -19.89
N GLY A 471 -13.82 5.67 -19.92
CA GLY A 471 -14.71 5.27 -18.85
C GLY A 471 -16.14 5.05 -19.30
N SER A 472 -16.90 4.39 -18.45
CA SER A 472 -18.34 4.28 -18.59
C SER A 472 -19.00 4.54 -17.24
N ALA A 473 -20.19 5.10 -17.26
CA ALA A 473 -20.96 5.33 -16.04
C ALA A 473 -22.44 5.05 -16.26
N ILE A 474 -23.10 4.53 -15.23
CA ILE A 474 -24.55 4.43 -15.14
C ILE A 474 -24.95 5.20 -13.89
N LYS A 475 -25.85 6.17 -14.02
CA LYS A 475 -26.42 6.90 -12.89
C LYS A 475 -27.93 6.91 -12.93
N TYR A 476 -28.55 6.81 -11.77
CA TYR A 476 -29.95 7.06 -11.55
C TYR A 476 -30.07 8.21 -10.58
N ILE A 477 -30.89 9.20 -10.93
CA ILE A 477 -31.17 10.35 -10.08
C ILE A 477 -32.67 10.34 -9.84
N ASN A 478 -33.07 10.33 -8.58
CA ASN A 478 -34.45 10.59 -8.20
C ASN A 478 -34.62 12.09 -7.98
N ILE A 479 -35.57 12.69 -8.69
CA ILE A 479 -35.90 14.11 -8.55
C ILE A 479 -37.30 14.18 -8.01
N ASP A 480 -37.41 14.60 -6.76
CA ASP A 480 -38.68 14.82 -6.10
C ASP A 480 -39.08 16.29 -6.26
N LEU A 481 -40.31 16.53 -6.75
CA LEU A 481 -40.83 17.88 -6.98
C LEU A 481 -41.52 18.38 -5.72
N GLU A 482 -40.75 18.99 -4.84
CA GLU A 482 -41.26 19.51 -3.58
C GLU A 482 -42.21 20.71 -3.77
N PRO A 483 -43.28 20.84 -2.96
CA PRO A 483 -44.16 22.00 -2.97
C PRO A 483 -43.39 23.30 -2.76
N ASN A 484 -43.81 24.38 -3.42
CA ASN A 484 -43.22 25.72 -3.29
C ASN A 484 -41.74 25.84 -3.68
N THR A 485 -41.21 24.93 -4.50
CA THR A 485 -39.86 25.06 -5.09
C THR A 485 -39.93 25.59 -6.52
N PHE A 486 -38.87 26.27 -6.96
CA PHE A 486 -38.72 26.77 -8.33
C PHE A 486 -38.89 25.65 -9.36
N LEU A 487 -38.37 24.46 -9.05
CA LEU A 487 -38.44 23.30 -9.95
C LEU A 487 -39.88 22.82 -10.14
N ASN A 488 -40.68 22.78 -9.07
CA ASN A 488 -42.08 22.39 -9.13
C ASN A 488 -42.98 23.48 -9.76
N GLU A 489 -42.67 24.76 -9.55
CA GLU A 489 -43.41 25.87 -10.17
C GLU A 489 -43.15 25.97 -11.68
N ARG A 490 -41.89 25.88 -12.10
CA ARG A 490 -41.49 26.12 -13.50
C ARG A 490 -41.51 24.87 -14.35
N LYS A 491 -41.36 23.69 -13.75
CA LYS A 491 -41.31 22.38 -14.42
C LYS A 491 -40.44 22.43 -15.69
N PRO A 492 -39.16 22.84 -15.59
CA PRO A 492 -38.28 22.91 -16.74
C PRO A 492 -38.20 21.55 -17.45
N TYR A 493 -37.99 21.59 -18.76
CA TYR A 493 -37.69 20.38 -19.51
C TYR A 493 -36.47 19.66 -18.90
N GLY A 494 -36.52 18.33 -18.86
CA GLY A 494 -35.41 17.53 -18.35
C GLY A 494 -35.65 16.85 -17.01
N ILE A 495 -36.78 17.11 -16.33
CA ILE A 495 -37.15 16.39 -15.10
C ILE A 495 -37.50 14.94 -15.47
N SER A 496 -36.71 13.98 -14.97
CA SER A 496 -36.85 12.57 -15.32
C SER A 496 -36.14 11.69 -14.30
N ASN A 497 -36.84 10.70 -13.75
CA ASN A 497 -36.30 9.71 -12.81
C ASN A 497 -35.89 8.46 -13.57
N LYS A 498 -34.87 8.59 -14.42
CA LYS A 498 -34.40 7.53 -15.33
C LYS A 498 -32.90 7.31 -15.20
N PHE A 499 -32.47 6.12 -15.62
CA PHE A 499 -31.05 5.81 -15.72
C PHE A 499 -30.41 6.56 -16.90
N LEU A 500 -29.27 7.19 -16.66
CA LEU A 500 -28.39 7.74 -17.67
C LEU A 500 -27.13 6.89 -17.75
N GLY A 501 -26.96 6.19 -18.88
CA GLY A 501 -25.70 5.55 -19.20
C GLY A 501 -24.81 6.48 -20.03
N SER A 502 -23.50 6.42 -19.81
CA SER A 502 -22.54 7.27 -20.52
C SER A 502 -21.25 6.52 -20.83
N LEU A 503 -20.60 6.97 -21.91
CA LEU A 503 -19.24 6.58 -22.29
C LEU A 503 -18.40 7.86 -22.34
N SER A 504 -17.18 7.81 -21.80
CA SER A 504 -16.29 8.95 -21.80
C SER A 504 -14.89 8.57 -22.26
N ALA A 505 -14.22 9.54 -22.87
CA ALA A 505 -12.82 9.48 -23.23
C ALA A 505 -12.19 10.84 -22.99
N GLY A 506 -10.96 10.85 -22.48
CA GLY A 506 -10.28 12.09 -22.15
C GLY A 506 -8.79 11.91 -21.98
N PHE A 507 -8.12 13.03 -21.73
CA PHE A 507 -6.71 13.06 -21.39
C PHE A 507 -6.45 14.05 -20.27
N GLU A 508 -5.32 13.85 -19.59
CA GLU A 508 -4.80 14.73 -18.55
C GLU A 508 -3.31 14.95 -18.82
N ILE A 509 -2.86 16.21 -18.64
CA ILE A 509 -1.46 16.60 -18.57
C ILE A 509 -1.29 17.31 -17.23
N ASP A 510 -0.46 16.76 -16.36
CA ASP A 510 -0.19 17.36 -15.04
C ASP A 510 1.31 17.48 -14.78
N THR A 511 1.84 18.69 -14.91
CA THR A 511 3.24 19.02 -14.62
C THR A 511 3.40 19.75 -13.28
N ARG A 512 2.34 19.85 -12.48
CA ARG A 512 2.37 20.61 -11.22
C ARG A 512 3.31 19.96 -10.21
N GLN A 513 4.06 20.79 -9.48
CA GLN A 513 4.99 20.35 -8.43
C GLN A 513 4.63 20.94 -7.06
N GLY A 514 5.13 20.36 -5.97
CA GLY A 514 4.92 20.90 -4.61
C GLY A 514 3.69 20.37 -3.85
N GLY A 515 3.23 19.17 -4.22
CA GLY A 515 2.17 18.43 -3.51
C GLY A 515 0.82 19.15 -3.53
N THR A 516 0.11 19.12 -2.39
CA THR A 516 -1.24 19.70 -2.23
C THR A 516 -1.31 21.19 -2.53
N THR A 517 -0.20 21.92 -2.34
CA THR A 517 -0.18 23.36 -2.59
C THR A 517 0.05 23.74 -4.05
N SER A 518 0.63 22.83 -4.86
CA SER A 518 1.01 23.09 -6.28
C SER A 518 1.76 24.42 -6.47
N LEU A 519 3.08 24.45 -6.21
CA LEU A 519 3.91 25.65 -6.23
C LEU A 519 4.07 26.26 -7.63
N GLU A 520 4.20 25.42 -8.64
CA GLU A 520 4.43 25.81 -10.03
C GLU A 520 3.95 24.71 -10.97
N GLY A 521 3.88 25.03 -12.27
CA GLY A 521 3.56 24.11 -13.34
C GLY A 521 2.16 24.29 -13.90
N PHE A 522 1.74 23.33 -14.71
CA PHE A 522 0.54 23.41 -15.53
C PHE A 522 -0.31 22.15 -15.40
N TYR A 523 -1.62 22.34 -15.44
CA TYR A 523 -2.61 21.28 -15.47
C TYR A 523 -3.55 21.51 -16.65
N LEU A 524 -3.78 20.46 -17.44
CA LEU A 524 -4.78 20.45 -18.51
C LEU A 524 -5.52 19.13 -18.48
N GLN A 525 -6.85 19.20 -18.49
CA GLN A 525 -7.69 18.04 -18.73
C GLN A 525 -8.71 18.38 -19.80
N ALA A 526 -9.04 17.41 -20.64
CA ALA A 526 -10.21 17.47 -21.50
C ALA A 526 -10.89 16.10 -21.52
N GLN A 527 -12.22 16.09 -21.43
CA GLN A 527 -13.03 14.87 -21.44
C GLN A 527 -14.27 15.08 -22.29
N GLY A 528 -14.44 14.21 -23.29
CA GLY A 528 -15.68 14.03 -24.02
C GLY A 528 -16.52 12.94 -23.35
N THR A 529 -17.82 13.17 -23.19
CA THR A 529 -18.77 12.21 -22.64
C THR A 529 -19.98 12.14 -23.55
N TYR A 530 -20.43 10.94 -23.90
CA TYR A 530 -21.59 10.70 -24.73
C TYR A 530 -22.64 9.91 -23.95
N TYR A 531 -23.90 10.38 -24.01
CA TYR A 531 -25.05 9.79 -23.33
C TYR A 531 -26.04 9.25 -24.38
N PRO A 532 -25.97 7.95 -24.70
CA PRO A 532 -26.92 7.33 -25.62
C PRO A 532 -28.31 7.10 -25.00
N LYS A 533 -29.31 6.87 -25.85
CA LYS A 533 -30.67 6.48 -25.46
C LYS A 533 -30.73 5.00 -25.05
N ILE A 534 -30.11 4.68 -23.92
CA ILE A 534 -30.15 3.36 -23.28
C ILE A 534 -30.91 3.44 -21.96
N PHE A 535 -31.35 2.29 -21.44
CA PHE A 535 -32.11 2.23 -20.18
C PHE A 535 -33.37 3.11 -20.13
N GLN A 536 -34.08 3.20 -21.27
CA GLN A 536 -35.28 4.03 -21.44
C GLN A 536 -35.05 5.55 -21.29
N ASN A 537 -33.79 6.00 -21.29
CA ASN A 537 -33.42 7.40 -21.36
C ASN A 537 -33.89 8.05 -22.67
N ASP A 538 -34.61 9.17 -22.58
CA ASP A 538 -35.07 9.93 -23.75
C ASP A 538 -34.03 10.95 -24.25
N PHE A 539 -33.04 11.27 -23.42
CA PHE A 539 -31.99 12.23 -23.71
C PHE A 539 -30.89 11.60 -24.58
N ASN A 540 -30.42 12.36 -25.56
CA ASN A 540 -29.24 12.02 -26.35
C ASN A 540 -28.39 13.28 -26.47
N PHE A 541 -27.23 13.25 -25.84
CA PHE A 541 -26.34 14.39 -25.83
C PHE A 541 -24.87 13.99 -25.68
N ALA A 542 -24.01 14.87 -26.17
CA ALA A 542 -22.58 14.82 -25.94
C ALA A 542 -22.17 16.04 -25.11
N ARG A 543 -21.21 15.84 -24.20
CA ARG A 543 -20.59 16.88 -23.38
C ARG A 543 -19.09 16.88 -23.67
N LEU A 544 -18.52 18.06 -23.88
CA LEU A 544 -17.08 18.28 -23.83
C LEU A 544 -16.78 19.22 -22.67
N LYS A 545 -15.93 18.78 -21.75
CA LYS A 545 -15.43 19.60 -20.64
C LYS A 545 -13.93 19.72 -20.74
N ALA A 546 -13.41 20.94 -20.60
CA ALA A 546 -11.99 21.22 -20.58
C ALA A 546 -11.65 22.14 -19.40
N GLU A 547 -10.50 21.90 -18.77
CA GLU A 547 -9.98 22.75 -17.70
C GLU A 547 -8.47 22.91 -17.85
N ALA A 548 -7.99 24.15 -17.72
CA ALA A 548 -6.59 24.51 -17.69
C ALA A 548 -6.27 25.31 -16.41
N ARG A 549 -5.16 24.98 -15.75
CA ARG A 549 -4.64 25.73 -14.60
C ARG A 549 -3.15 25.98 -14.77
N LEU A 550 -2.71 27.20 -14.51
CA LEU A 550 -1.31 27.60 -14.59
C LEU A 550 -0.87 28.23 -13.27
N TYR A 551 0.23 27.74 -12.72
CA TYR A 551 0.82 28.22 -11.47
C TYR A 551 2.14 28.90 -11.78
N LEU A 552 2.16 30.23 -11.65
CA LEU A 552 3.31 31.07 -11.95
C LEU A 552 3.96 31.53 -10.64
N PRO A 553 5.13 30.97 -10.26
CA PRO A 553 5.80 31.37 -9.04
C PRO A 553 6.24 32.84 -9.11
N LEU A 554 6.15 33.53 -7.98
CA LEU A 554 6.65 34.90 -7.82
C LEU A 554 8.04 34.87 -7.16
N PRO A 555 8.85 35.94 -7.30
CA PRO A 555 10.11 36.08 -6.56
C PRO A 555 9.93 36.28 -5.04
N LEU A 556 8.74 36.00 -4.52
CA LEU A 556 8.36 36.01 -3.11
C LEU A 556 8.20 34.56 -2.64
N LYS A 557 8.69 34.24 -1.43
CA LYS A 557 8.66 32.89 -0.87
C LYS A 557 7.26 32.28 -0.97
N LEU A 558 7.16 31.07 -1.54
CA LEU A 558 5.92 30.28 -1.67
C LEU A 558 4.70 31.03 -2.27
N SER A 559 4.91 32.18 -2.91
CA SER A 559 3.86 33.02 -3.46
C SER A 559 3.77 32.85 -4.97
N ARG A 560 2.57 32.94 -5.54
CA ARG A 560 2.34 32.65 -6.96
C ARG A 560 1.09 33.33 -7.50
N ILE A 561 1.02 33.45 -8.81
CA ILE A 561 -0.21 33.76 -9.54
C ILE A 561 -0.79 32.44 -10.05
N VAL A 562 -2.07 32.21 -9.83
CA VAL A 562 -2.80 31.05 -10.34
C VAL A 562 -3.81 31.53 -11.37
N LEU A 563 -3.67 31.07 -12.60
CA LEU A 563 -4.63 31.30 -13.67
C LEU A 563 -5.44 30.03 -13.86
N ARG A 564 -6.77 30.16 -13.97
CA ARG A 564 -7.70 29.06 -14.18
C ARG A 564 -8.61 29.40 -15.34
N ALA A 565 -8.86 28.44 -16.22
CA ALA A 565 -9.88 28.52 -17.25
C ALA A 565 -10.59 27.17 -17.33
N SER A 566 -11.92 27.18 -17.42
CA SER A 566 -12.68 25.96 -17.72
C SER A 566 -13.84 26.29 -18.63
N GLY A 567 -14.10 25.39 -19.56
CA GLY A 567 -15.23 25.45 -20.46
C GLY A 567 -15.95 24.12 -20.51
N GLU A 568 -17.26 24.20 -20.70
CA GLU A 568 -18.12 23.05 -20.93
C GLU A 568 -19.06 23.36 -22.08
N LYS A 569 -19.24 22.42 -23.00
CA LYS A 569 -20.21 22.50 -24.09
C LYS A 569 -21.00 21.21 -24.18
N ILE A 570 -22.30 21.33 -24.34
CA ILE A 570 -23.25 20.24 -24.48
C ILE A 570 -23.94 20.38 -25.84
N TRP A 571 -24.07 19.25 -26.55
CA TRP A 571 -24.79 19.16 -27.82
C TRP A 571 -25.89 18.12 -27.71
N GLY A 572 -27.07 18.42 -28.25
CA GLY A 572 -28.22 17.53 -28.23
C GLY A 572 -29.22 17.86 -27.12
N THR A 573 -30.07 16.88 -26.80
CA THR A 573 -31.13 17.00 -25.78
C THR A 573 -30.60 16.47 -24.46
N TYR A 574 -30.53 17.32 -23.43
CA TYR A 574 -29.99 16.99 -22.12
C TYR A 574 -30.97 17.41 -21.01
N PRO A 575 -30.97 16.72 -19.86
CA PRO A 575 -31.78 17.12 -18.72
C PRO A 575 -31.15 18.29 -17.96
N PHE A 576 -31.95 19.08 -17.24
CA PHE A 576 -31.47 20.30 -16.57
C PHE A 576 -30.33 20.03 -15.57
N PHE A 577 -30.37 18.91 -14.85
CA PHE A 577 -29.32 18.54 -13.89
C PHE A 577 -27.99 18.15 -14.54
N GLU A 578 -27.97 17.97 -15.87
CA GLU A 578 -26.77 17.80 -16.68
C GLU A 578 -26.35 19.07 -17.42
N ALA A 579 -26.96 20.23 -17.13
CA ALA A 579 -26.56 21.50 -17.74
C ALA A 579 -25.12 21.90 -17.37
N ALA A 580 -24.52 22.76 -18.18
CA ALA A 580 -23.25 23.39 -17.88
C ALA A 580 -23.47 24.52 -16.86
N TYR A 581 -23.02 24.32 -15.62
CA TYR A 581 -23.26 25.24 -14.49
C TYR A 581 -22.09 26.18 -14.19
N LEU A 582 -22.40 27.41 -13.79
CA LEU A 582 -21.47 28.39 -13.21
C LEU A 582 -22.01 28.98 -11.91
N GLY A 583 -21.11 29.40 -11.02
CA GLY A 583 -21.42 29.95 -9.69
C GLY A 583 -20.78 29.17 -8.54
N GLY A 584 -20.54 29.83 -7.41
CA GLY A 584 -19.95 29.25 -6.20
C GLY A 584 -18.43 29.09 -6.21
N VAL A 585 -17.92 28.42 -5.17
CA VAL A 585 -16.48 28.34 -4.87
C VAL A 585 -15.62 27.64 -5.94
N LYS A 586 -16.23 26.77 -6.75
CA LYS A 586 -15.52 25.99 -7.80
C LYS A 586 -15.30 26.78 -9.10
N SER A 587 -16.13 27.79 -9.38
CA SER A 587 -16.08 28.61 -10.61
C SER A 587 -16.01 30.11 -10.29
N ILE A 588 -17.15 30.78 -10.14
CA ILE A 588 -17.24 32.23 -9.91
C ILE A 588 -17.59 32.50 -8.44
N ARG A 589 -16.56 32.77 -7.62
CA ARG A 589 -16.73 33.18 -6.22
C ARG A 589 -17.52 34.50 -6.12
N GLY A 590 -18.39 34.62 -5.13
CA GLY A 590 -19.27 35.77 -4.93
C GLY A 590 -20.66 35.63 -5.56
N TYR A 591 -20.88 34.61 -6.38
CA TYR A 591 -22.21 34.19 -6.84
C TYR A 591 -22.67 32.95 -6.08
N ASP A 592 -23.98 32.80 -5.96
CA ASP A 592 -24.64 31.59 -5.44
C ASP A 592 -24.14 30.34 -6.20
N GLN A 593 -24.11 29.18 -5.53
CA GLN A 593 -23.69 27.92 -6.17
C GLN A 593 -24.62 27.59 -7.34
N GLN A 594 -24.06 27.17 -8.48
CA GLN A 594 -24.82 26.79 -9.69
C GLN A 594 -25.79 27.89 -10.19
N ARG A 595 -25.46 29.16 -9.91
CA ARG A 595 -26.29 30.33 -10.26
C ARG A 595 -26.72 30.39 -11.73
N PHE A 596 -25.88 29.96 -12.67
CA PHE A 596 -26.19 29.99 -14.10
C PHE A 596 -26.11 28.58 -14.68
N ALA A 597 -27.06 28.24 -15.57
CA ALA A 597 -27.14 26.94 -16.22
C ALA A 597 -27.35 27.10 -17.73
N GLY A 598 -26.72 26.28 -18.55
CA GLY A 598 -26.92 26.33 -20.01
C GLY A 598 -26.37 25.13 -20.75
N ASP A 599 -26.38 25.20 -22.08
CA ASP A 599 -25.73 24.20 -22.95
C ASP A 599 -24.23 24.51 -23.14
N ALA A 600 -23.76 25.64 -22.64
CA ALA A 600 -22.36 26.04 -22.67
C ALA A 600 -22.04 26.86 -21.41
N SER A 601 -20.83 26.68 -20.90
CA SER A 601 -20.27 27.57 -19.89
C SER A 601 -18.80 27.82 -20.19
N LEU A 602 -18.33 29.01 -19.80
CA LEU A 602 -16.92 29.37 -19.85
C LEU A 602 -16.63 30.26 -18.65
N PHE A 603 -15.59 29.94 -17.88
CA PHE A 603 -15.09 30.82 -16.84
C PHE A 603 -13.57 30.95 -16.92
N GLY A 604 -13.09 32.12 -16.50
CA GLY A 604 -11.67 32.40 -16.29
C GLY A 604 -11.49 33.05 -14.92
N GLY A 605 -10.38 32.76 -14.26
CA GLY A 605 -10.03 33.33 -12.96
C GLY A 605 -8.54 33.56 -12.83
N ALA A 606 -8.15 34.63 -12.15
CA ALA A 606 -6.78 34.91 -11.75
C ALA A 606 -6.75 35.12 -10.23
N GLU A 607 -5.86 34.40 -9.56
CA GLU A 607 -5.67 34.46 -8.11
C GLU A 607 -4.23 34.81 -7.79
N LEU A 608 -4.01 35.80 -6.92
CA LEU A 608 -2.72 36.04 -6.30
C LEU A 608 -2.68 35.32 -4.96
N ARG A 609 -1.84 34.29 -4.83
CA ARG A 609 -1.64 33.56 -3.56
C ARG A 609 -0.35 34.03 -2.93
N LEU A 610 -0.47 34.74 -1.81
CA LEU A 610 0.66 35.30 -1.07
C LEU A 610 0.92 34.50 0.19
N TYR A 611 2.16 34.07 0.36
CA TYR A 611 2.65 33.58 1.65
C TYR A 611 2.78 34.73 2.63
N LEU A 612 2.11 34.59 3.78
CA LEU A 612 2.11 35.60 4.82
C LEU A 612 3.09 35.23 5.93
N THR A 613 2.90 34.07 6.55
CA THR A 613 3.72 33.65 7.68
C THR A 613 3.64 32.14 7.92
N LYS A 614 4.50 31.64 8.80
CA LYS A 614 4.48 30.27 9.30
C LYS A 614 4.09 30.31 10.77
N VAL A 615 3.03 29.63 11.14
CA VAL A 615 2.59 29.47 12.52
C VAL A 615 2.90 28.04 12.96
N ASN A 616 3.60 27.89 14.08
CA ASN A 616 3.82 26.59 14.70
C ASN A 616 2.90 26.50 15.92
N LEU A 617 1.79 25.76 15.81
CA LEU A 617 0.92 25.47 16.95
C LEU A 617 1.20 24.05 17.47
N LEU A 618 0.82 23.04 16.67
CA LEU A 618 1.11 21.62 16.90
C LEU A 618 2.00 21.08 15.77
N VAL A 619 1.66 21.44 14.52
CA VAL A 619 2.48 21.24 13.34
C VAL A 619 2.76 22.58 12.64
N PRO A 620 3.83 22.66 11.83
CA PRO A 620 4.07 23.79 10.93
C PRO A 620 2.89 24.08 9.98
N ILE A 621 2.19 25.20 10.16
CA ILE A 621 1.14 25.66 9.24
C ILE A 621 1.65 26.90 8.49
N TYR A 622 1.66 26.82 7.16
CA TYR A 622 1.94 27.99 6.32
C TYR A 622 0.62 28.73 6.09
N PHE A 623 0.53 29.98 6.56
CA PHE A 623 -0.60 30.85 6.34
C PHE A 623 -0.43 31.65 5.05
N GLY A 624 -1.48 31.65 4.23
CA GLY A 624 -1.52 32.31 2.93
C GLY A 624 -1.95 31.36 1.79
N PRO A 625 -0.99 30.76 1.05
CA PRO A 625 -1.24 29.97 -0.16
C PRO A 625 -1.70 28.53 0.08
#